data_AF-A0A8J3IAH5-F1
#
_entry.id   AF-A0A8J3IAH5-F1
#
_cell.length_a   1.000
_cell.length_b   1.000
_cell.length_c   1.000
_cell.angle_alpha   90.00
_cell.angle_beta   90.00
_cell.angle_gamma   90.00
#
_symmetry.space_group_name_H-M   'P 1'
#
loop_
_entity.id
_entity.type
_entity.pdbx_description
1 polymer ?
#
loop_
_entity_poly.entity_id
_entity_poly.type
_entity_poly.pdbx_seq_one_letter_code
_entity_poly.pdbx_strand_id
1 'polypeptide(L)'
;MALPNGLIFADEGYLYPRYPLHIARAFVAVTYDDRNIDDEDDRPYPILMQEAVISFEQRWGGLDDATFLRVFHEGKGGDKLIAIFAIGSGPLAQASDLLALLLQSPDLLERCAAACCLGLRKDERALPVLEEYLLQDPPLDPSSGHYVSESVVWYMAYRSVLSMVLATWGPDSMTPILRQAFIRIWEQDKLYQPGESEFHTHDALCYALGRRGALGALHGIDLPPNRRRLAMLYLALGYVKADERFDNIISAVTINDSLRQEVVSVFEAQFGLSPEESQAVLDARYDDNRKREYWWEAFSEDDETSSEGDIDRGES
;
A
#
# COMPACT_ATOMS: atom_id res chain seq x y z
N MET A 1 -6.27 -18.43 4.52
CA MET A 1 -6.27 -17.06 5.08
C MET A 1 -6.77 -16.18 3.95
N ALA A 2 -8.02 -15.72 4.04
CA ALA A 2 -8.49 -14.71 3.10
C ALA A 2 -7.60 -13.48 3.32
N LEU A 3 -7.10 -12.86 2.25
CA LEU A 3 -6.53 -11.51 2.37
C LEU A 3 -7.60 -10.67 3.07
N PRO A 4 -7.23 -9.75 3.99
CA PRO A 4 -8.20 -8.90 4.67
C PRO A 4 -9.17 -8.32 3.64
N ASN A 5 -10.40 -8.84 3.63
CA ASN A 5 -11.36 -8.53 2.58
C ASN A 5 -11.68 -7.04 2.69
N GLY A 6 -11.27 -6.25 1.69
CA GLY A 6 -11.58 -4.82 1.61
C GLY A 6 -10.40 -3.86 1.74
N LEU A 7 -9.16 -4.34 1.89
CA LEU A 7 -8.01 -3.43 2.05
C LEU A 7 -7.35 -2.95 0.76
N ILE A 8 -7.56 -3.61 -0.39
CA ILE A 8 -6.74 -3.36 -1.59
C ILE A 8 -7.52 -2.61 -2.67
N PHE A 9 -8.77 -2.98 -2.89
CA PHE A 9 -9.55 -2.47 -4.01
C PHE A 9 -11.01 -2.42 -3.61
N ALA A 10 -11.44 -1.34 -2.94
CA ALA A 10 -12.87 -1.07 -2.73
C ALA A 10 -13.62 -1.10 -4.08
N ASP A 11 -12.90 -0.83 -5.16
CA ASP A 11 -13.38 -0.82 -6.55
C ASP A 11 -13.59 -2.21 -7.17
N GLU A 12 -13.19 -3.31 -6.51
CA GLU A 12 -13.54 -4.67 -6.94
C GLU A 12 -15.05 -4.83 -7.14
N GLY A 13 -15.85 -4.11 -6.35
CA GLY A 13 -17.31 -4.13 -6.41
C GLY A 13 -17.91 -3.73 -7.76
N TYR A 14 -17.18 -2.96 -8.58
CA TYR A 14 -17.67 -2.53 -9.90
C TYR A 14 -17.62 -3.65 -10.95
N LEU A 15 -16.60 -4.50 -10.89
CA LEU A 15 -16.36 -5.56 -11.88
C LEU A 15 -16.83 -6.94 -11.41
N TYR A 16 -16.83 -7.19 -10.09
CA TYR A 16 -17.13 -8.49 -9.50
C TYR A 16 -18.48 -9.11 -9.91
N PRO A 17 -19.58 -8.35 -10.12
CA PRO A 17 -20.83 -8.95 -10.60
C PRO A 17 -20.74 -9.50 -12.04
N ARG A 18 -19.72 -9.10 -12.81
CA ARG A 18 -19.59 -9.39 -14.25
C ARG A 18 -18.43 -10.32 -14.57
N TYR A 19 -17.38 -10.31 -13.75
CA TYR A 19 -16.16 -11.08 -13.99
C TYR A 19 -15.73 -11.85 -12.73
N PRO A 20 -15.12 -13.04 -12.87
CA PRO A 20 -14.42 -13.69 -11.79
C PRO A 20 -13.47 -12.75 -11.05
N LEU A 21 -13.39 -12.89 -9.72
CA LEU A 21 -12.64 -11.97 -8.84
C LEU A 21 -11.18 -11.77 -9.27
N HIS A 22 -10.50 -12.83 -9.71
CA HIS A 22 -9.10 -12.76 -10.13
C HIS A 22 -8.92 -11.92 -11.41
N ILE A 23 -9.93 -11.90 -12.30
CA ILE A 23 -9.94 -11.05 -13.48
C ILE A 23 -10.16 -9.60 -13.06
N ALA A 24 -11.18 -9.34 -12.24
CA ALA A 24 -11.43 -7.99 -11.71
C ALA A 24 -10.17 -7.39 -11.06
N ARG A 25 -9.48 -8.16 -10.20
CA ARG A 25 -8.22 -7.75 -9.57
C ARG A 25 -7.10 -7.43 -10.54
N ALA A 26 -6.93 -8.26 -11.57
CA ALA A 26 -5.87 -8.07 -12.55
C ALA A 26 -6.03 -6.76 -13.32
N PHE A 27 -7.27 -6.45 -13.69
CA PHE A 27 -7.62 -5.23 -14.39
C PHE A 27 -7.48 -4.01 -13.49
N VAL A 28 -8.08 -4.03 -12.29
CA VAL A 28 -7.96 -2.93 -11.32
C VAL A 28 -6.49 -2.63 -10.97
N ALA A 29 -5.64 -3.65 -10.87
CA ALA A 29 -4.23 -3.44 -10.59
C ALA A 29 -3.52 -2.63 -11.69
N VAL A 30 -3.81 -2.88 -12.97
CA VAL A 30 -2.96 -2.39 -14.07
C VAL A 30 -3.50 -1.14 -14.75
N THR A 31 -4.81 -0.93 -14.77
CA THR A 31 -5.44 0.12 -15.59
C THR A 31 -5.78 1.38 -14.81
N TYR A 32 -5.46 1.43 -13.52
CA TYR A 32 -5.68 2.63 -12.73
C TYR A 32 -4.63 3.67 -13.14
N ASP A 33 -5.03 4.68 -13.89
CA ASP A 33 -4.21 5.84 -14.23
C ASP A 33 -4.84 7.09 -13.62
N ASP A 34 -4.40 7.45 -12.41
CA ASP A 34 -4.89 8.64 -11.69
C ASP A 34 -4.44 9.96 -12.36
N ARG A 35 -3.50 9.88 -13.31
CA ARG A 35 -2.77 11.05 -13.82
C ARG A 35 -3.36 11.65 -15.09
N ASN A 36 -4.28 10.93 -15.73
CA ASN A 36 -5.00 11.40 -16.91
C ASN A 36 -6.44 11.83 -16.60
N ILE A 37 -6.81 11.91 -15.32
CA ILE A 37 -7.92 12.78 -14.93
C ILE A 37 -7.37 14.22 -14.94
N ASP A 38 -6.94 14.70 -16.11
CA ASP A 38 -7.10 16.13 -16.38
C ASP A 38 -8.58 16.42 -16.11
N ASP A 39 -8.90 17.52 -15.43
CA ASP A 39 -10.25 17.94 -15.03
C ASP A 39 -11.30 17.94 -16.18
N GLU A 40 -10.90 17.62 -17.43
CA GLU A 40 -11.75 17.50 -18.61
C GLU A 40 -12.32 16.08 -18.85
N ASP A 41 -11.72 15.00 -18.32
CA ASP A 41 -12.22 13.64 -18.51
C ASP A 41 -13.00 13.13 -17.28
N ASP A 42 -14.18 13.70 -17.06
CA ASP A 42 -15.17 13.35 -16.01
C ASP A 42 -15.72 11.91 -16.11
N ARG A 43 -15.09 11.02 -16.89
CA ARG A 43 -15.57 9.65 -17.06
C ARG A 43 -15.43 8.87 -15.75
N PRO A 44 -16.53 8.30 -15.23
CA PRO A 44 -16.47 7.46 -14.05
C PRO A 44 -15.48 6.32 -14.22
N TYR A 45 -14.57 6.14 -13.27
CA TYR A 45 -13.58 5.05 -13.23
C TYR A 45 -14.12 3.65 -13.63
N PRO A 46 -15.34 3.23 -13.21
CA PRO A 46 -15.91 1.96 -13.64
C PRO A 46 -16.07 1.80 -15.16
N ILE A 47 -16.27 2.90 -15.89
CA ILE A 47 -16.40 2.91 -17.36
C ILE A 47 -15.03 2.66 -18.00
N LEU A 48 -14.01 3.40 -17.59
CA LEU A 48 -12.62 3.19 -18.05
C LEU A 48 -12.20 1.74 -17.82
N MET A 49 -12.58 1.20 -16.67
CA MET A 49 -12.29 -0.18 -16.33
C MET A 49 -12.95 -1.19 -17.24
N GLN A 50 -14.24 -0.99 -17.52
CA GLN A 50 -14.98 -1.84 -18.44
C GLN A 50 -14.42 -1.75 -19.87
N GLU A 51 -14.04 -0.56 -20.33
CA GLU A 51 -13.43 -0.35 -21.64
C GLU A 51 -12.09 -1.08 -21.76
N ALA A 52 -11.27 -1.07 -20.71
CA ALA A 52 -10.00 -1.78 -20.69
C ALA A 52 -10.20 -3.30 -20.80
N VAL A 53 -11.19 -3.86 -20.09
CA VAL A 53 -11.55 -5.29 -20.16
C VAL A 53 -12.02 -5.67 -21.57
N ILE A 54 -12.94 -4.89 -22.14
CA ILE A 54 -13.47 -5.12 -23.50
C ILE A 54 -12.34 -5.04 -24.52
N SER A 55 -11.46 -4.04 -24.40
CA SER A 55 -10.35 -3.85 -25.33
C SER A 55 -9.35 -4.99 -25.26
N PHE A 56 -9.04 -5.49 -24.05
CA PHE A 56 -8.20 -6.66 -23.86
C PHE A 56 -8.85 -7.91 -24.48
N GLU A 57 -10.12 -8.16 -24.20
CA GLU A 57 -10.86 -9.31 -24.73
C GLU A 57 -10.92 -9.28 -26.27
N GLN A 58 -11.12 -8.12 -26.89
CA GLN A 58 -11.12 -7.96 -28.34
C GLN A 58 -9.75 -8.25 -28.96
N ARG A 59 -8.66 -7.81 -28.32
CA ARG A 59 -7.29 -8.06 -28.80
C ARG A 59 -6.89 -9.53 -28.66
N TRP A 60 -7.23 -10.14 -27.54
CA TRP A 60 -6.75 -11.48 -27.17
C TRP A 60 -7.80 -12.58 -27.32
N GLY A 61 -9.00 -12.27 -27.81
CA GLY A 61 -10.04 -13.25 -28.14
C GLY A 61 -10.62 -14.01 -26.94
N GLY A 62 -10.53 -13.47 -25.72
CA GLY A 62 -11.09 -14.10 -24.53
C GLY A 62 -10.56 -13.54 -23.21
N LEU A 63 -11.11 -14.05 -22.11
CA LEU A 63 -10.74 -13.77 -20.72
C LEU A 63 -10.65 -15.07 -19.90
N ASP A 64 -10.29 -16.17 -20.55
CA ASP A 64 -10.13 -17.48 -19.91
C ASP A 64 -8.65 -17.80 -19.61
N ASP A 65 -8.43 -18.87 -18.85
CA ASP A 65 -7.08 -19.31 -18.47
C ASP A 65 -6.17 -19.53 -19.69
N ALA A 66 -6.71 -20.08 -20.79
CA ALA A 66 -5.95 -20.32 -22.01
C ALA A 66 -5.49 -19.01 -22.65
N THR A 67 -6.37 -18.00 -22.63
CA THR A 67 -6.07 -16.66 -23.14
C THR A 67 -5.01 -15.99 -22.29
N PHE A 68 -5.14 -15.99 -20.95
CA PHE A 68 -4.13 -15.40 -20.07
C PHE A 68 -2.79 -16.12 -20.17
N LEU A 69 -2.76 -17.44 -20.31
CA LEU A 69 -1.51 -18.18 -20.56
C LEU A 69 -0.84 -17.77 -21.87
N ARG A 70 -1.62 -17.55 -22.94
CA ARG A 70 -1.08 -17.02 -24.19
C ARG A 70 -0.52 -15.61 -24.00
N VAL A 71 -1.27 -14.71 -23.37
CA VAL A 71 -0.83 -13.33 -23.11
C VAL A 71 0.42 -13.29 -22.21
N PHE A 72 0.53 -14.21 -21.25
CA PHE A 72 1.71 -14.35 -20.40
C PHE A 72 2.98 -14.63 -21.21
N HIS A 73 2.88 -15.43 -22.27
CA HIS A 73 4.01 -15.77 -23.13
C HIS A 73 4.27 -14.75 -24.25
N GLU A 74 3.22 -14.20 -24.85
CA GLU A 74 3.30 -13.41 -26.09
C GLU A 74 3.09 -11.90 -25.86
N GLY A 75 2.41 -11.54 -24.78
CA GLY A 75 2.05 -10.17 -24.44
C GLY A 75 3.24 -9.31 -24.01
N LYS A 76 3.00 -7.99 -23.92
CA LYS A 76 3.99 -6.99 -23.52
C LYS A 76 3.30 -5.88 -22.71
N GLY A 77 4.07 -5.16 -21.89
CA GLY A 77 3.59 -4.02 -21.11
C GLY A 77 2.37 -4.37 -20.26
N GLY A 78 1.37 -3.47 -20.22
CA GLY A 78 0.15 -3.64 -19.45
C GLY A 78 -0.60 -4.96 -19.70
N ASP A 79 -0.72 -5.41 -20.95
CA ASP A 79 -1.40 -6.67 -21.26
C ASP A 79 -0.73 -7.88 -20.57
N LYS A 80 0.61 -7.91 -20.53
CA LYS A 80 1.34 -8.96 -19.83
C LYS A 80 1.23 -8.85 -18.31
N LEU A 81 1.24 -7.62 -17.76
CA LEU A 81 0.98 -7.41 -16.33
C LEU A 81 -0.42 -7.90 -15.92
N ILE A 82 -1.45 -7.63 -16.73
CA ILE A 82 -2.81 -8.13 -16.52
C ILE A 82 -2.78 -9.66 -16.48
N ALA A 83 -2.11 -10.31 -17.44
CA ALA A 83 -2.00 -11.77 -17.46
C ALA A 83 -1.27 -12.33 -16.22
N ILE A 84 -0.20 -11.68 -15.76
CA ILE A 84 0.54 -12.05 -14.53
C ILE A 84 -0.38 -12.02 -13.31
N PHE A 85 -1.12 -10.92 -13.11
CA PHE A 85 -2.04 -10.80 -11.98
C PHE A 85 -3.23 -11.75 -12.08
N ALA A 86 -3.78 -11.96 -13.28
CA ALA A 86 -4.89 -12.88 -13.52
C ALA A 86 -4.48 -14.33 -13.19
N ILE A 87 -3.29 -14.76 -13.64
CA ILE A 87 -2.72 -16.08 -13.34
C ILE A 87 -2.42 -16.21 -11.84
N GLY A 88 -1.79 -15.20 -11.24
CA GLY A 88 -1.41 -15.23 -9.83
C GLY A 88 -2.58 -15.30 -8.86
N SER A 89 -3.64 -14.56 -9.18
CA SER A 89 -4.90 -14.55 -8.41
C SER A 89 -5.83 -15.71 -8.76
N GLY A 90 -5.58 -16.39 -9.89
CA GLY A 90 -6.41 -17.46 -10.42
C GLY A 90 -6.18 -18.83 -9.76
N PRO A 91 -7.04 -19.81 -10.08
CA PRO A 91 -6.98 -21.16 -9.52
C PRO A 91 -5.97 -22.09 -10.22
N LEU A 92 -5.23 -21.60 -11.22
CA LEU A 92 -4.26 -22.38 -11.98
C LEU A 92 -3.24 -23.07 -11.07
N ALA A 93 -3.22 -24.40 -11.09
CA ALA A 93 -2.34 -25.21 -10.25
C ALA A 93 -0.85 -24.91 -10.48
N GLN A 94 -0.49 -24.66 -11.75
CA GLN A 94 0.88 -24.35 -12.19
C GLN A 94 1.25 -22.86 -12.09
N ALA A 95 0.37 -22.00 -11.54
CA ALA A 95 0.59 -20.55 -11.50
C ALA A 95 1.92 -20.19 -10.82
N SER A 96 2.24 -20.83 -9.68
CA SER A 96 3.49 -20.53 -8.96
C SER A 96 4.73 -20.84 -9.79
N ASP A 97 4.75 -21.95 -10.54
CA ASP A 97 5.91 -22.31 -11.35
C ASP A 97 6.05 -21.43 -12.59
N LEU A 98 4.94 -21.03 -13.21
CA LEU A 98 4.95 -20.06 -14.30
C LEU A 98 5.49 -18.71 -13.83
N LEU A 99 4.96 -18.17 -12.73
CA LEU A 99 5.36 -16.88 -12.18
C LEU A 99 6.82 -16.88 -11.71
N ALA A 100 7.32 -18.00 -11.19
CA ALA A 100 8.71 -18.11 -10.76
C ALA A 100 9.71 -17.87 -11.91
N LEU A 101 9.33 -18.15 -13.16
CA LEU A 101 10.16 -17.86 -14.34
C LEU A 101 10.39 -16.35 -14.52
N LEU A 102 9.45 -15.51 -14.10
CA LEU A 102 9.54 -14.05 -14.22
C LEU A 102 10.32 -13.39 -13.09
N LEU A 103 10.68 -14.12 -12.03
CA LEU A 103 11.56 -13.59 -10.97
C LEU A 103 12.94 -13.20 -11.50
N GLN A 104 13.33 -13.72 -12.67
CA GLN A 104 14.56 -13.38 -13.38
C GLN A 104 14.30 -12.50 -14.61
N SER A 105 13.08 -11.96 -14.78
CA SER A 105 12.78 -11.06 -15.89
C SER A 105 13.67 -9.81 -15.81
N PRO A 106 14.24 -9.34 -16.93
CA PRO A 106 14.95 -8.07 -16.96
C PRO A 106 14.00 -6.88 -16.75
N ASP A 107 12.70 -7.07 -17.01
CA ASP A 107 11.67 -6.07 -16.77
C ASP A 107 11.33 -6.03 -15.26
N LEU A 108 11.51 -4.87 -14.64
CA LEU A 108 11.26 -4.68 -13.20
C LEU A 108 9.79 -4.88 -12.85
N LEU A 109 8.86 -4.41 -13.68
CA LEU A 109 7.43 -4.50 -13.39
C LEU A 109 6.94 -5.94 -13.48
N GLU A 110 7.38 -6.69 -14.49
CA GLU A 110 7.10 -8.14 -14.57
C GLU A 110 7.64 -8.89 -13.36
N ARG A 111 8.89 -8.61 -12.98
CA ARG A 111 9.57 -9.25 -11.84
C ARG A 111 8.84 -8.95 -10.52
N CYS A 112 8.48 -7.69 -10.28
CA CYS A 112 7.75 -7.27 -9.09
C CYS A 112 6.32 -7.81 -9.07
N ALA A 113 5.58 -7.75 -10.18
CA ALA A 113 4.21 -8.28 -10.24
C ALA A 113 4.17 -9.80 -9.99
N ALA A 114 5.13 -10.55 -10.56
CA ALA A 114 5.27 -11.97 -10.31
C ALA A 114 5.62 -12.27 -8.85
N ALA A 115 6.57 -11.54 -8.27
CA ALA A 115 6.94 -11.67 -6.86
C ALA A 115 5.77 -11.34 -5.92
N CYS A 116 4.98 -10.32 -6.22
CA CYS A 116 3.78 -9.97 -5.49
C CYS A 116 2.79 -11.14 -5.48
N CYS A 117 2.46 -11.67 -6.67
CA CYS A 117 1.55 -12.81 -6.81
C CYS A 117 2.06 -14.06 -6.07
N LEU A 118 3.36 -14.34 -6.14
CA LEU A 118 3.98 -15.44 -5.42
C LEU A 118 4.00 -15.23 -3.89
N GLY A 119 4.23 -14.00 -3.43
CA GLY A 119 4.15 -13.61 -2.03
C GLY A 119 2.75 -13.82 -1.45
N LEU A 120 1.71 -13.44 -2.19
CA LEU A 120 0.32 -13.74 -1.82
C LEU A 120 0.04 -15.24 -1.70
N ARG A 121 0.76 -16.06 -2.48
CA ARG A 121 0.72 -17.53 -2.43
C ARG A 121 1.72 -18.14 -1.44
N LYS A 122 2.46 -17.31 -0.70
CA LYS A 122 3.48 -17.70 0.27
C LYS A 122 4.60 -18.57 -0.30
N ASP A 123 4.99 -18.31 -1.56
CA ASP A 123 6.09 -19.00 -2.23
C ASP A 123 7.44 -18.33 -1.90
N GLU A 124 8.33 -19.05 -1.23
CA GLU A 124 9.61 -18.53 -0.74
C GLU A 124 10.56 -18.07 -1.84
N ARG A 125 10.38 -18.56 -3.08
CA ARG A 125 11.18 -18.12 -4.23
C ARG A 125 11.07 -16.61 -4.46
N ALA A 126 9.96 -15.99 -4.04
CA ALA A 126 9.74 -14.56 -4.20
C ALA A 126 10.46 -13.69 -3.17
N LEU A 127 10.90 -14.23 -2.03
CA LEU A 127 11.44 -13.44 -0.91
C LEU A 127 12.57 -12.48 -1.33
N PRO A 128 13.59 -12.88 -2.12
CA PRO A 128 14.65 -11.96 -2.53
C PRO A 128 14.14 -10.76 -3.33
N VAL A 129 13.14 -10.97 -4.19
CA VAL A 129 12.53 -9.89 -4.99
C VAL A 129 11.60 -9.03 -4.14
N LEU A 130 10.89 -9.63 -3.18
CA LEU A 130 10.03 -8.87 -2.24
C LEU A 130 10.85 -7.97 -1.31
N GLU A 131 12.02 -8.43 -0.87
CA GLU A 131 12.98 -7.63 -0.11
C GLU A 131 13.42 -6.40 -0.92
N GLU A 132 13.79 -6.60 -2.18
CA GLU A 132 14.16 -5.53 -3.11
C GLU A 132 12.98 -4.56 -3.34
N TYR A 133 11.80 -5.09 -3.64
CA TYR A 133 10.58 -4.34 -3.94
C TYR A 133 10.10 -3.44 -2.79
N LEU A 134 10.17 -3.92 -1.54
CA LEU A 134 9.83 -3.11 -0.36
C LEU A 134 10.82 -1.96 -0.14
N LEU A 135 12.02 -2.06 -0.70
CA LEU A 135 13.11 -1.12 -0.52
C LEU A 135 13.42 -0.34 -1.77
N GLN A 136 12.66 -0.43 -2.86
CA GLN A 136 12.89 0.30 -4.11
C GLN A 136 11.67 1.10 -4.49
N ASP A 137 11.88 2.25 -5.13
CA ASP A 137 10.80 3.09 -5.65
C ASP A 137 10.20 2.48 -6.90
N PRO A 138 8.94 2.83 -7.23
CA PRO A 138 8.39 2.47 -8.54
C PRO A 138 9.31 3.01 -9.65
N PRO A 139 9.42 2.30 -10.79
CA PRO A 139 10.27 2.78 -11.88
C PRO A 139 9.79 4.14 -12.40
N LEU A 140 10.76 5.00 -12.71
CA LEU A 140 10.52 6.27 -13.40
C LEU A 140 10.55 6.04 -14.92
N ASP A 141 9.64 6.70 -15.62
CA ASP A 141 9.70 6.89 -17.07
C ASP A 141 10.86 7.86 -17.38
N PRO A 142 11.89 7.41 -18.14
CA PRO A 142 13.05 8.25 -18.44
C PRO A 142 12.72 9.53 -19.22
N SER A 143 11.61 9.53 -19.96
CA SER A 143 11.23 10.66 -20.82
C SER A 143 10.56 11.79 -20.05
N SER A 144 9.75 11.44 -19.05
CA SER A 144 8.95 12.38 -18.28
C SER A 144 9.53 12.65 -16.88
N GLY A 145 10.37 11.76 -16.36
CA GLY A 145 10.87 11.83 -14.99
C GLY A 145 9.81 11.50 -13.92
N HIS A 146 8.60 11.14 -14.34
CA HIS A 146 7.52 10.69 -13.46
C HIS A 146 7.51 9.17 -13.35
N TYR A 147 6.83 8.61 -12.35
CA TYR A 147 6.64 7.17 -12.23
C TYR A 147 5.96 6.59 -13.48
N VAL A 148 6.22 5.33 -13.82
CA VAL A 148 5.49 4.63 -14.90
C VAL A 148 4.03 4.47 -14.46
N SER A 149 3.07 4.94 -15.28
CA SER A 149 1.62 4.97 -14.99
C SER A 149 1.12 3.63 -14.54
N GLU A 150 1.50 2.61 -15.30
CA GLU A 150 1.11 1.21 -15.13
C GLU A 150 1.60 0.65 -13.81
N SER A 151 2.47 1.36 -13.07
CA SER A 151 3.03 0.92 -11.79
C SER A 151 2.48 1.67 -10.60
N VAL A 152 2.15 2.97 -10.70
CA VAL A 152 1.92 3.83 -9.53
C VAL A 152 0.95 3.20 -8.53
N VAL A 153 -0.21 2.78 -9.00
CA VAL A 153 -1.30 2.37 -8.12
C VAL A 153 -1.08 0.98 -7.54
N TRP A 154 -0.86 -0.05 -8.37
CA TRP A 154 -0.65 -1.38 -7.82
C TRP A 154 0.66 -1.49 -7.08
N TYR A 155 1.73 -0.79 -7.50
CA TYR A 155 3.03 -0.91 -6.84
C TYR A 155 2.91 -0.39 -5.41
N MET A 156 2.23 0.72 -5.15
CA MET A 156 2.01 1.19 -3.78
C MET A 156 1.00 0.31 -3.03
N ALA A 157 -0.12 -0.07 -3.65
CA ALA A 157 -1.14 -0.90 -3.03
C ALA A 157 -0.57 -2.27 -2.58
N TYR A 158 0.20 -2.93 -3.44
CA TYR A 158 0.78 -4.24 -3.12
C TYR A 158 1.86 -4.17 -2.05
N ARG A 159 2.58 -3.05 -1.86
CA ARG A 159 3.49 -2.91 -0.70
C ARG A 159 2.76 -2.99 0.62
N SER A 160 1.62 -2.31 0.75
CA SER A 160 0.77 -2.40 1.93
C SER A 160 0.31 -3.85 2.17
N VAL A 161 -0.14 -4.52 1.11
CA VAL A 161 -0.65 -5.90 1.17
C VAL A 161 0.44 -6.89 1.54
N LEU A 162 1.59 -6.82 0.87
CA LEU A 162 2.70 -7.70 1.12
C LEU A 162 3.27 -7.50 2.52
N SER A 163 3.26 -6.27 3.04
CA SER A 163 3.61 -6.01 4.44
C SER A 163 2.71 -6.83 5.38
N MET A 164 1.40 -6.83 5.14
CA MET A 164 0.43 -7.64 5.91
C MET A 164 0.65 -9.15 5.73
N VAL A 165 1.01 -9.61 4.53
CA VAL A 165 1.34 -11.03 4.32
C VAL A 165 2.61 -11.41 5.09
N LEU A 166 3.66 -10.60 5.00
CA LEU A 166 4.95 -10.79 5.67
C LEU A 166 4.88 -10.61 7.19
N ALA A 167 3.78 -10.06 7.70
CA ALA A 167 3.46 -10.03 9.13
C ALA A 167 3.29 -11.44 9.71
N THR A 168 2.85 -12.41 8.89
CA THR A 168 2.49 -13.78 9.32
C THR A 168 3.23 -14.87 8.53
N TRP A 169 4.11 -14.49 7.61
CA TRP A 169 4.85 -15.39 6.72
C TRP A 169 6.26 -14.85 6.44
N GLY A 170 7.16 -15.75 6.05
CA GLY A 170 8.56 -15.45 5.75
C GLY A 170 9.51 -15.63 6.94
N PRO A 171 10.82 -15.64 6.69
CA PRO A 171 11.85 -15.87 7.71
C PRO A 171 12.00 -14.67 8.66
N ASP A 172 12.61 -14.89 9.82
CA ASP A 172 12.89 -13.83 10.82
C ASP A 172 13.71 -12.66 10.28
N SER A 173 14.52 -12.89 9.23
CA SER A 173 15.27 -11.87 8.51
C SER A 173 14.39 -10.80 7.85
N MET A 174 13.08 -11.03 7.73
CA MET A 174 12.16 -10.04 7.17
C MET A 174 11.83 -8.90 8.13
N THR A 175 11.96 -9.09 9.45
CA THR A 175 11.74 -8.03 10.44
C THR A 175 12.61 -6.78 10.19
N PRO A 176 13.94 -6.88 10.02
CA PRO A 176 14.77 -5.71 9.72
C PRO A 176 14.43 -5.08 8.36
N ILE A 177 14.03 -5.87 7.36
CA ILE A 177 13.63 -5.35 6.04
C ILE A 177 12.34 -4.53 6.13
N LEU A 178 11.32 -5.01 6.84
CA LEU A 178 10.09 -4.25 7.07
C LEU A 178 10.37 -2.94 7.82
N ARG A 179 11.28 -2.95 8.80
CA ARG A 179 11.71 -1.73 9.50
C ARG A 179 12.44 -0.77 8.57
N GLN A 180 13.32 -1.29 7.72
CA GLN A 180 14.06 -0.48 6.75
C GLN A 180 13.13 0.14 5.71
N ALA A 181 12.13 -0.61 5.22
CA ALA A 181 11.09 -0.10 4.35
C ALA A 181 10.33 1.05 5.01
N PHE A 182 9.92 0.89 6.27
CA PHE A 182 9.24 1.96 7.02
C PHE A 182 10.09 3.24 7.11
N ILE A 183 11.37 3.10 7.44
CA ILE A 183 12.29 4.25 7.51
C ILE A 183 12.44 4.90 6.14
N ARG A 184 12.64 4.12 5.08
CA ARG A 184 12.81 4.64 3.72
C ARG A 184 11.60 5.48 3.30
N ILE A 185 10.39 4.96 3.46
CA ILE A 185 9.16 5.67 3.07
C ILE A 185 9.00 6.92 3.94
N TRP A 186 9.34 6.87 5.23
CA TRP A 186 9.33 8.06 6.09
C TRP A 186 10.33 9.13 5.64
N GLU A 187 11.55 8.73 5.27
CA GLU A 187 12.56 9.67 4.75
C GLU A 187 12.10 10.31 3.43
N GLN A 188 11.40 9.57 2.59
CA GLN A 188 10.79 10.07 1.36
C GLN A 188 9.66 11.05 1.63
N ASP A 189 8.74 10.71 2.53
CA ASP A 189 7.64 11.57 2.96
C ASP A 189 8.10 12.97 3.43
N LYS A 190 9.33 13.09 3.95
CA LYS A 190 9.91 14.38 4.34
C LYS A 190 10.39 15.22 3.16
N LEU A 191 10.65 14.60 2.01
CA LEU A 191 11.17 15.24 0.80
C LEU A 191 10.07 15.56 -0.21
N TYR A 192 9.01 14.75 -0.27
CA TYR A 192 7.95 14.89 -1.27
C TYR A 192 6.90 15.93 -0.89
N GLN A 193 6.26 16.46 -1.94
CA GLN A 193 5.18 17.41 -1.82
C GLN A 193 3.90 16.77 -1.25
N PRO A 194 2.99 17.62 -0.76
CA PRO A 194 1.67 17.21 -0.28
C PRO A 194 0.90 16.30 -1.25
N GLY A 195 0.35 15.19 -0.76
CA GLY A 195 -0.59 14.35 -1.53
C GLY A 195 -0.05 13.03 -2.07
N GLU A 196 1.27 12.82 -2.11
CA GLU A 196 1.88 11.55 -2.59
C GLU A 196 2.23 10.56 -1.45
N SER A 197 1.76 10.81 -0.23
CA SER A 197 2.23 10.04 0.92
C SER A 197 1.59 8.65 1.02
N GLU A 198 2.45 7.63 1.16
CA GLU A 198 2.07 6.22 1.29
C GLU A 198 1.62 5.86 2.72
N PHE A 199 0.65 6.59 3.28
CA PHE A 199 0.19 6.39 4.66
C PHE A 199 -0.33 4.97 4.94
N HIS A 200 -1.00 4.36 3.97
CA HIS A 200 -1.47 2.97 4.09
C HIS A 200 -0.30 1.99 4.22
N THR A 201 0.80 2.24 3.49
CA THR A 201 2.00 1.41 3.58
C THR A 201 2.69 1.59 4.94
N HIS A 202 2.75 2.81 5.47
CA HIS A 202 3.25 3.05 6.84
C HIS A 202 2.47 2.27 7.91
N ASP A 203 1.14 2.32 7.83
CA ASP A 203 0.24 1.65 8.77
C ASP A 203 0.42 0.12 8.69
N ALA A 204 0.46 -0.42 7.47
CA ALA A 204 0.67 -1.85 7.22
C ALA A 204 2.04 -2.34 7.69
N LEU A 205 3.11 -1.56 7.47
CA LEU A 205 4.46 -1.89 7.94
C LEU A 205 4.54 -1.88 9.46
N CYS A 206 3.97 -0.87 10.13
CA CYS A 206 3.90 -0.82 11.59
C CYS A 206 3.11 -2.00 12.15
N TYR A 207 1.96 -2.33 11.54
CA TYR A 207 1.19 -3.50 11.92
C TYR A 207 2.01 -4.78 11.76
N ALA A 208 2.67 -4.96 10.63
CA ALA A 208 3.49 -6.13 10.34
C ALA A 208 4.65 -6.31 11.33
N LEU A 209 5.33 -5.21 11.67
CA LEU A 209 6.37 -5.19 12.69
C LEU A 209 5.83 -5.58 14.07
N GLY A 210 4.66 -5.06 14.44
CA GLY A 210 3.98 -5.40 15.69
C GLY A 210 3.62 -6.88 15.76
N ARG A 211 3.09 -7.42 14.66
CA ARG A 211 2.72 -8.84 14.50
C ARG A 211 3.90 -9.78 14.69
N ARG A 212 5.10 -9.31 14.36
CA ARG A 212 6.39 -10.02 14.51
C ARG A 212 7.09 -9.71 15.84
N GLY A 213 6.44 -8.98 16.76
CA GLY A 213 6.97 -8.66 18.08
C GLY A 213 8.03 -7.54 18.09
N ALA A 214 8.23 -6.83 16.98
CA ALA A 214 9.23 -5.78 16.85
C ALA A 214 8.74 -4.41 17.39
N LEU A 215 8.27 -4.38 18.64
CA LEU A 215 7.69 -3.17 19.26
C LEU A 215 8.68 -2.00 19.43
N GLY A 216 9.99 -2.31 19.46
CA GLY A 216 11.06 -1.30 19.44
C GLY A 216 11.37 -0.72 18.05
N ALA A 217 10.60 -1.04 17.01
CA ALA A 217 10.92 -0.64 15.63
C ALA A 217 11.03 0.88 15.43
N LEU A 218 10.29 1.68 16.21
CA LEU A 218 10.32 3.15 16.13
C LEU A 218 11.52 3.79 16.82
N HIS A 219 12.37 3.00 17.50
CA HIS A 219 13.53 3.54 18.19
C HIS A 219 14.49 4.23 17.20
N GLY A 220 14.90 5.45 17.54
CA GLY A 220 15.80 6.27 16.74
C GLY A 220 15.17 6.93 15.50
N ILE A 221 13.84 6.82 15.32
CA ILE A 221 13.13 7.50 14.23
C ILE A 221 12.49 8.78 14.77
N ASP A 222 12.81 9.90 14.12
CA ASP A 222 12.21 11.19 14.44
C ASP A 222 10.87 11.35 13.70
N LEU A 223 9.79 10.95 14.37
CA LEU A 223 8.42 11.06 13.86
C LEU A 223 7.69 12.22 14.55
N PRO A 224 6.94 13.06 13.81
CA PRO A 224 6.01 14.02 14.38
C PRO A 224 5.05 13.35 15.38
N PRO A 225 4.62 14.04 16.45
CA PRO A 225 3.85 13.41 17.53
C PRO A 225 2.60 12.63 17.07
N ASN A 226 1.83 13.17 16.11
CA ASN A 226 0.65 12.51 15.54
C ASN A 226 1.02 11.22 14.78
N ARG A 227 2.06 11.26 13.94
CA ARG A 227 2.54 10.08 13.21
C ARG A 227 3.11 9.02 14.16
N ARG A 228 3.82 9.44 15.21
CA ARG A 228 4.35 8.55 16.24
C ARG A 228 3.24 7.80 16.97
N ARG A 229 2.18 8.50 17.37
CA ARG A 229 1.01 7.88 18.02
C ARG A 229 0.29 6.88 17.12
N LEU A 230 0.08 7.20 15.85
CA LEU A 230 -0.49 6.27 14.87
C LEU A 230 0.42 5.04 14.68
N ALA A 231 1.72 5.22 14.50
CA ALA A 231 2.66 4.12 14.35
C ALA A 231 2.67 3.19 15.58
N MET A 232 2.65 3.76 16.79
CA MET A 232 2.51 3.01 18.04
C MET A 232 1.21 2.22 18.09
N LEU A 233 0.09 2.83 17.70
CA LEU A 233 -1.21 2.18 17.63
C LEU A 233 -1.17 0.95 16.71
N TYR A 234 -0.64 1.09 15.49
CA TYR A 234 -0.55 -0.04 14.56
C TYR A 234 0.40 -1.14 15.03
N LEU A 235 1.53 -0.79 15.66
CA LEU A 235 2.41 -1.77 16.32
C LEU A 235 1.66 -2.57 17.40
N ALA A 236 0.90 -1.88 18.25
CA ALA A 236 0.12 -2.52 19.31
C ALA A 236 -0.99 -3.41 18.73
N LEU A 237 -1.72 -2.94 17.71
CA LEU A 237 -2.75 -3.72 17.01
C LEU A 237 -2.18 -4.98 16.36
N GLY A 238 -1.00 -4.87 15.74
CA GLY A 238 -0.25 -6.00 15.20
C GLY A 238 0.12 -7.00 16.29
N TYR A 239 0.66 -6.52 17.40
CA TYR A 239 1.08 -7.37 18.52
C TYR A 239 -0.08 -8.18 19.12
N VAL A 240 -1.26 -7.57 19.27
CA VAL A 240 -2.48 -8.24 19.77
C VAL A 240 -3.23 -9.02 18.69
N LYS A 241 -2.67 -9.12 17.47
CA LYS A 241 -3.21 -9.91 16.36
C LYS A 241 -4.66 -9.55 16.01
N ALA A 242 -4.96 -8.26 15.95
CA ALA A 242 -6.34 -7.80 15.78
C ALA A 242 -7.01 -8.35 14.50
N ASP A 243 -6.23 -8.57 13.44
CA ASP A 243 -6.68 -9.15 12.16
C ASP A 243 -7.26 -10.57 12.28
N GLU A 244 -6.90 -11.34 13.31
CA GLU A 244 -7.46 -12.68 13.52
C GLU A 244 -8.90 -12.64 14.07
N ARG A 245 -9.34 -11.47 14.57
CA ARG A 245 -10.62 -11.31 15.29
C ARG A 245 -11.56 -10.30 14.64
N PHE A 246 -11.03 -9.37 13.85
CA PHE A 246 -11.78 -8.25 13.31
C PHE A 246 -11.43 -8.02 11.84
N ASP A 247 -12.45 -7.99 10.98
CA ASP A 247 -12.25 -7.66 9.56
C ASP A 247 -11.86 -6.19 9.36
N ASN A 248 -12.45 -5.29 10.16
CA ASN A 248 -12.14 -3.86 10.16
C ASN A 248 -11.52 -3.46 11.50
N ILE A 249 -10.20 -3.56 11.59
CA ILE A 249 -9.42 -3.28 12.80
C ILE A 249 -9.61 -1.81 13.27
N ILE A 250 -9.74 -0.88 12.32
CA ILE A 250 -9.87 0.56 12.60
C ILE A 250 -11.22 0.89 13.24
N SER A 251 -12.30 0.30 12.73
CA SER A 251 -13.61 0.40 13.34
C SER A 251 -13.60 -0.29 14.71
N ALA A 252 -13.04 -1.50 14.78
CA ALA A 252 -12.99 -2.29 16.00
C ALA A 252 -12.29 -1.56 17.16
N VAL A 253 -11.13 -0.93 16.93
CA VAL A 253 -10.43 -0.19 18.00
C VAL A 253 -11.20 1.05 18.49
N THR A 254 -12.16 1.53 17.69
CA THR A 254 -13.01 2.66 18.07
C THR A 254 -14.18 2.21 18.96
N ILE A 255 -14.78 1.04 18.67
CA ILE A 255 -16.06 0.64 19.28
C ILE A 255 -15.95 -0.56 20.23
N ASN A 256 -14.85 -1.31 20.21
CA ASN A 256 -14.67 -2.52 20.99
C ASN A 256 -13.80 -2.26 22.23
N ASP A 257 -14.44 -2.18 23.40
CA ASP A 257 -13.75 -1.91 24.67
C ASP A 257 -12.70 -2.96 25.02
N SER A 258 -12.93 -4.24 24.69
CA SER A 258 -11.96 -5.31 24.94
C SER A 258 -10.66 -5.08 24.17
N LEU A 259 -10.77 -4.81 22.86
CA LEU A 259 -9.60 -4.51 22.03
C LEU A 259 -8.89 -3.25 22.50
N ARG A 260 -9.63 -2.21 22.89
CA ARG A 260 -9.05 -0.98 23.46
C ARG A 260 -8.22 -1.27 24.71
N GLN A 261 -8.75 -2.08 25.64
CA GLN A 261 -8.02 -2.46 26.86
C GLN A 261 -6.77 -3.29 26.57
N GLU A 262 -6.82 -4.19 25.57
CA GLU A 262 -5.64 -4.93 25.14
C GLU A 262 -4.56 -4.00 24.57
N VAL A 263 -4.95 -3.02 23.75
CA VAL A 263 -4.02 -2.03 23.19
C VAL A 263 -3.42 -1.13 24.29
N VAL A 264 -4.25 -0.67 25.25
CA VAL A 264 -3.77 0.08 26.43
C VAL A 264 -2.75 -0.74 27.21
N SER A 265 -3.01 -2.03 27.45
CA SER A 265 -2.08 -2.92 28.15
C SER A 265 -0.73 -3.03 27.43
N VAL A 266 -0.72 -3.01 26.09
CA VAL A 266 0.52 -2.97 25.30
C VAL A 266 1.23 -1.63 25.43
N PHE A 267 0.49 -0.51 25.38
CA PHE A 267 1.06 0.83 25.58
C PHE A 267 1.75 0.98 26.93
N GLU A 268 1.12 0.53 28.01
CA GLU A 268 1.72 0.57 29.35
C GLU A 268 2.95 -0.34 29.44
N ALA A 269 2.83 -1.60 29.01
CA ALA A 269 3.88 -2.60 29.22
C ALA A 269 5.11 -2.40 28.30
N GLN A 270 4.90 -1.91 27.07
CA GLN A 270 5.94 -1.92 26.02
C GLN A 270 6.40 -0.52 25.64
N PHE A 271 5.54 0.49 25.80
CA PHE A 271 5.87 1.89 25.50
C PHE A 271 6.01 2.76 26.75
N GLY A 272 5.65 2.24 27.93
CA GLY A 272 5.80 2.94 29.21
C GLY A 272 4.85 4.12 29.37
N LEU A 273 3.73 4.14 28.65
CA LEU A 273 2.71 5.17 28.78
C LEU A 273 1.92 4.99 30.08
N SER A 274 1.45 6.08 30.67
CA SER A 274 0.44 6.02 31.73
C SER A 274 -0.92 5.55 31.17
N PRO A 275 -1.87 5.13 32.03
CA PRO A 275 -3.24 4.84 31.59
C PRO A 275 -3.89 6.03 30.86
N GLU A 276 -3.67 7.25 31.35
CA GLU A 276 -4.20 8.48 30.75
C GLU A 276 -3.56 8.79 29.40
N GLU A 277 -2.24 8.63 29.28
CA GLU A 277 -1.53 8.79 28.00
C GLU A 277 -1.98 7.75 26.98
N SER A 278 -2.13 6.49 27.41
CA SER A 278 -2.62 5.40 26.58
C SER A 278 -4.01 5.68 26.02
N GLN A 279 -4.90 6.21 26.88
CA GLN A 279 -6.26 6.60 26.49
C GLN A 279 -6.24 7.78 25.51
N ALA A 280 -5.39 8.79 25.78
CA ALA A 280 -5.24 9.94 24.90
C ALA A 280 -4.75 9.55 23.49
N VAL A 281 -3.86 8.55 23.36
CA VAL A 281 -3.43 8.03 22.06
C VAL A 281 -4.61 7.44 21.28
N LEU A 282 -5.48 6.66 21.93
CA LEU A 282 -6.64 6.07 21.28
C LEU A 282 -7.67 7.11 20.86
N ASP A 283 -7.90 8.12 21.69
CA ASP A 283 -8.90 9.15 21.44
C ASP A 283 -8.43 10.16 20.38
N ALA A 284 -7.13 10.42 20.30
CA ALA A 284 -6.53 11.28 19.28
C ALA A 284 -6.49 10.65 17.88
N ARG A 285 -6.78 9.35 17.72
CA ARG A 285 -6.62 8.62 16.45
C ARG A 285 -7.27 9.33 15.26
N TYR A 286 -8.51 9.79 15.40
CA TYR A 286 -9.24 10.45 14.32
C TYR A 286 -8.55 11.77 13.92
N ASP A 287 -8.21 12.59 14.91
CA ASP A 287 -7.53 13.86 14.69
C ASP A 287 -6.12 13.67 14.14
N ASP A 288 -5.39 12.65 14.58
CA ASP A 288 -4.05 12.35 14.10
C ASP A 288 -4.07 11.87 12.64
N ASN A 289 -5.06 11.07 12.25
CA ASN A 289 -5.27 10.69 10.84
C ASN A 289 -5.61 11.92 9.99
N ARG A 290 -6.53 12.77 10.44
CA ARG A 290 -6.85 14.02 9.74
C ARG A 290 -5.62 14.91 9.59
N LYS A 291 -4.87 15.15 10.68
CA LYS A 291 -3.63 15.93 10.65
C LYS A 291 -2.56 15.32 9.76
N ARG A 292 -2.58 14.00 9.57
CA ARG A 292 -1.67 13.30 8.67
C ARG A 292 -2.03 13.56 7.21
N GLU A 293 -3.32 13.50 6.86
CA GLU A 293 -3.83 13.81 5.52
C GLU A 293 -3.60 15.28 5.13
N TYR A 294 -3.77 16.21 6.08
CA TYR A 294 -3.61 17.66 5.87
C TYR A 294 -2.30 18.22 6.42
N TRP A 295 -1.28 17.39 6.67
CA TRP A 295 -0.04 17.85 7.33
C TRP A 295 0.67 18.98 6.55
N TRP A 296 0.43 19.04 5.25
CA TRP A 296 0.96 20.06 4.38
C TRP A 296 0.33 21.44 4.53
N GLU A 297 -0.95 21.52 4.93
CA GLU A 297 -1.64 22.81 5.14
C GLU A 297 -0.91 23.63 6.22
N ALA A 298 -0.33 22.94 7.20
CA ALA A 298 0.46 23.55 8.26
C ALA A 298 1.77 24.21 7.76
N PHE A 299 2.30 23.82 6.59
CA PHE A 299 3.47 24.48 6.00
C PHE A 299 3.10 25.63 5.05
N SER A 300 1.88 25.64 4.52
CA SER A 300 1.43 26.73 3.64
C SER A 300 1.04 28.01 4.39
N GLU A 301 0.59 27.91 5.63
CA GLU A 301 0.11 29.08 6.40
C GLU A 301 1.26 29.95 6.96
N ASP A 302 2.46 29.38 7.15
CA ASP A 302 3.61 30.11 7.74
C ASP A 302 4.31 31.07 6.75
N ASP A 303 4.07 30.94 5.44
CA ASP A 303 4.73 31.80 4.43
C ASP A 303 3.96 33.11 4.14
N GLU A 304 2.65 33.18 4.40
CA GLU A 304 1.83 34.37 4.07
C GLU A 304 1.87 35.47 5.13
N THR A 305 2.30 35.18 6.36
CA THR A 305 2.33 36.18 7.45
C THR A 305 3.64 36.98 7.53
N SER A 306 4.59 36.76 6.61
CA SER A 306 5.93 37.36 6.65
C SER A 306 6.16 38.54 5.67
N SER A 307 5.18 38.93 4.84
CA SER A 307 5.39 40.01 3.83
C SER A 307 4.67 41.34 4.09
N GLU A 308 3.94 41.52 5.19
CA GLU A 308 3.41 42.83 5.58
C GLU A 308 4.41 43.60 6.46
N GLY A 309 5.51 44.03 5.86
CA GLY A 309 6.53 44.86 6.52
C GLY A 309 7.16 45.87 5.55
N ASP A 310 6.63 47.10 5.59
CA ASP A 310 7.29 48.37 5.30
C ASP A 310 7.84 48.64 3.87
N ILE A 311 6.94 49.03 2.96
CA ILE A 311 7.30 50.05 1.95
C ILE A 311 6.99 51.43 2.56
N ASP A 312 7.93 51.92 3.36
CA ASP A 312 7.98 53.32 3.79
C ASP A 312 8.32 54.20 2.58
N ARG A 313 7.31 54.76 1.91
CA ARG A 313 7.47 55.81 0.91
C ARG A 313 7.74 57.13 1.61
N GLY A 314 9.00 57.36 1.96
CA GLY A 314 9.49 58.69 2.31
C GLY A 314 9.44 59.62 1.10
N GLU A 315 8.45 60.52 1.08
CA GLU A 315 8.50 61.75 0.28
C GLU A 315 9.44 62.75 0.96
N SER A 316 10.43 63.25 0.21
CA SER A 316 11.18 64.49 0.48
C SER A 316 11.74 65.04 -0.82
#